data_AF-A0AA38TQM1-F1
#
_entry.id   AF-A0AA38TQM1-F1
#
_cell.length_a   1.000
_cell.length_b   1.000
_cell.length_c   1.000
_cell.angle_alpha   90.00
_cell.angle_beta   90.00
_cell.angle_gamma   90.00
#
_symmetry.space_group_name_H-M   'P 1'
#
loop_
_entity.id
_entity.type
_entity.pdbx_description
1 polymer ?
#
loop_
_entity_poly.entity_id
_entity_poly.type
_entity_poly.pdbx_seq_one_letter_code
_entity_poly.pdbx_strand_id
1 'polypeptide(L)' 'MVSLKKCTRLSRLIKLKSISLQSNEFNKSIISCLGALPSLKSLDLSNNNLGGSFPIQER' A
#
# COMPACT_ATOMS: atom_id res chain seq x y z
N MET A 1 1.61 -21.68 5.79
CA MET A 1 2.32 -20.42 5.47
C MET A 1 2.23 -20.16 3.97
N VAL A 2 1.11 -19.61 3.49
CA VAL A 2 0.96 -19.29 2.06
C VAL A 2 0.09 -18.03 1.96
N SER A 3 0.46 -17.14 1.03
CA SER A 3 -0.26 -15.95 0.56
C SER A 3 0.42 -14.59 0.83
N LEU A 4 1.68 -14.45 0.43
CA LEU A 4 2.14 -13.18 -0.16
C LEU A 4 1.69 -13.18 -1.63
N LYS A 5 0.46 -12.70 -1.88
CA LYS A 5 -0.02 -12.43 -3.23
C LYS A 5 0.98 -11.45 -3.88
N LYS A 6 1.70 -11.94 -4.89
CA LYS A 6 2.72 -11.21 -5.63
C LYS A 6 2.16 -9.90 -6.18
N CYS A 7 2.49 -8.79 -5.54
CA CYS A 7 2.25 -7.44 -6.06
C CYS A 7 3.37 -6.97 -7.00
N THR A 8 4.08 -7.92 -7.60
CA THR A 8 5.19 -7.72 -8.54
C THR A 8 4.80 -7.01 -9.83
N ARG A 9 3.51 -6.87 -10.13
CA ARG A 9 3.05 -6.10 -11.29
C ARG A 9 3.11 -4.59 -11.04
N LEU A 10 2.98 -4.16 -9.79
CA LEU A 10 3.01 -2.74 -9.42
C LEU A 10 4.40 -2.13 -9.61
N SER A 11 5.48 -2.91 -9.49
CA SER A 11 6.84 -2.42 -9.75
C SER A 11 7.08 -1.97 -11.19
N ARG A 12 6.22 -2.37 -12.14
CA ARG A 12 6.28 -1.90 -13.53
C ARG A 12 5.71 -0.49 -13.71
N LEU A 13 5.00 0.05 -12.71
CA LEU A 13 4.40 1.38 -12.76
C LEU A 13 5.42 2.46 -12.38
N ILE A 14 6.56 2.47 -13.09
CA ILE A 14 7.72 3.33 -12.80
C ILE A 14 7.45 4.83 -12.95
N LYS A 15 6.32 5.24 -13.55
CA LYS A 15 5.92 6.64 -13.70
C LYS A 15 4.78 7.04 -12.76
N LEU A 16 4.19 6.10 -12.03
CA LEU A 16 3.05 6.38 -11.15
C LEU A 16 3.53 7.13 -9.90
N LYS A 17 3.08 8.38 -9.76
CA LYS A 17 3.47 9.27 -8.65
C LYS A 17 2.38 9.45 -7.60
N SER A 18 1.11 9.26 -7.97
CA SER A 18 0.00 9.41 -7.05
C SER A 18 -1.04 8.32 -7.30
N ILE A 19 -1.62 7.80 -6.23
CA ILE A 19 -2.72 6.85 -6.26
C ILE A 19 -3.69 7.16 -5.11
N SER A 20 -4.97 7.17 -5.40
CA SER A 20 -6.02 7.18 -4.38
C SER A 20 -6.77 5.85 -4.42
N LEU A 21 -6.84 5.23 -3.25
CA LEU A 21 -7.54 3.99 -2.96
C LEU A 21 -8.52 4.22 -1.81
N GLN A 22 -8.96 5.46 -1.61
CA GLN A 22 -9.87 5.83 -0.55
C GLN A 22 -11.19 5.06 -0.62
N SER A 23 -11.86 4.90 0.52
CA SER A 23 -13.20 4.30 0.61
C SER A 23 -13.28 2.89 0.03
N ASN A 24 -12.31 2.04 0.37
CA ASN A 24 -12.29 0.62 0.04
C ASN A 24 -12.21 -0.22 1.32
N GLU A 25 -12.21 -1.54 1.17
CA GLU A 25 -12.09 -2.47 2.30
C GLU A 25 -10.65 -3.00 2.47
N PHE A 26 -9.63 -2.23 2.06
CA PHE A 26 -8.24 -2.67 2.19
C PHE A 26 -7.81 -2.73 3.65
N ASN A 27 -7.02 -3.76 3.96
CA ASN A 27 -6.36 -3.93 5.26
C ASN A 27 -4.83 -3.76 5.12
N LYS A 28 -4.07 -3.93 6.22
CA LYS A 28 -2.61 -3.75 6.26
C LYS A 28 -1.84 -4.54 5.19
N SER A 29 -2.38 -5.62 4.64
CA SER A 29 -1.73 -6.38 3.57
C SER A 29 -1.45 -5.53 2.33
N ILE A 30 -2.22 -4.47 2.07
CA ILE A 30 -2.03 -3.58 0.91
C ILE A 30 -0.68 -2.85 0.93
N ILE A 31 -0.11 -2.61 2.13
CA ILE A 31 1.17 -1.91 2.29
C ILE A 31 2.29 -2.68 1.59
N SER A 32 2.30 -4.02 1.71
CA SER A 32 3.28 -4.88 1.04
C SER A 32 3.26 -4.75 -0.48
N CYS A 33 2.11 -4.39 -1.04
CA CYS A 33 1.92 -4.19 -2.47
C CYS A 33 2.32 -2.79 -2.92
N LEU A 34 1.94 -1.78 -2.15
CA LEU A 34 2.23 -0.38 -2.46
C LEU A 34 3.73 -0.06 -2.30
N GLY A 35 4.43 -0.77 -1.41
CA GLY A 35 5.89 -0.70 -1.32
C GLY A 35 6.64 -1.12 -2.58
N ALA A 36 5.97 -1.80 -3.52
CA ALA A 36 6.55 -2.15 -4.81
C ALA A 36 6.50 -1.01 -5.83
N LEU A 37 5.83 0.13 -5.57
CA LEU A 37 5.72 1.26 -6.49
C LEU A 37 6.92 2.21 -6.36
N PRO A 38 7.91 2.16 -7.28
CA PRO A 38 9.22 2.79 -7.06
C PRO A 38 9.22 4.32 -7.15
N SER A 39 8.15 4.92 -7.66
CA SER A 39 8.05 6.37 -7.88
C SER A 39 6.84 7.01 -7.22
N LEU A 40 6.14 6.26 -6.36
CA LEU A 40 4.96 6.77 -5.67
C LEU A 40 5.37 7.83 -4.65
N LYS A 41 4.71 8.98 -4.70
CA LYS A 41 4.93 10.13 -3.81
C LYS A 41 3.69 10.50 -2.99
N SER A 42 2.51 10.16 -3.50
CA SER A 42 1.23 10.48 -2.87
C SER A 42 0.37 9.23 -2.87
N LEU A 43 -0.16 8.90 -1.70
CA LEU A 43 -0.98 7.73 -1.47
C LEU A 43 -2.12 8.13 -0.55
N ASP A 44 -3.35 7.91 -1.00
CA ASP A 44 -4.54 8.09 -0.18
C ASP A 44 -5.20 6.74 0.07
N LEU A 45 -5.20 6.34 1.34
CA LEU A 45 -5.85 5.13 1.87
C LEU A 45 -6.93 5.48 2.89
N SER A 46 -7.40 6.73 2.91
CA SER A 46 -8.45 7.16 3.83
C SER A 46 -9.70 6.29 3.68
N ASN A 47 -10.46 6.15 4.77
CA ASN A 47 -11.68 5.34 4.79
C ASN A 47 -11.46 3.88 4.33
N ASN A 48 -10.40 3.22 4.85
CA ASN A 48 -10.13 1.80 4.66
C ASN A 48 -10.02 1.06 6.01
N ASN A 49 -10.10 -0.27 6.00
CA ASN A 49 -10.01 -1.11 7.19
C ASN A 49 -8.56 -1.40 7.61
N LEU A 50 -7.75 -0.35 7.78
CA LEU A 50 -6.32 -0.47 8.13
C LEU A 50 -6.07 -0.77 9.62
N GLY A 51 -7.11 -0.83 10.45
CA GLY A 51 -7.19 -1.26 11.86
C GLY A 51 -5.91 -1.39 12.72
N GLY A 52 -5.90 -0.73 13.88
CA GLY A 52 -4.86 -0.87 14.93
C GLY A 52 -3.74 0.15 14.80
N SER A 53 -3.22 0.62 15.95
CA SER A 53 -2.15 1.63 16.05
C SER A 53 -1.09 1.42 14.96
N PHE A 54 -0.86 2.46 14.17
CA PHE A 54 0.39 2.53 13.41
C PHE A 54 1.50 2.27 14.43
N PRO A 55 2.34 1.24 14.28
CA PRO A 55 3.58 1.22 15.03
C PRO A 55 4.33 2.42 14.45
N ILE A 56 4.31 3.52 15.20
CA ILE A 56 5.28 4.59 15.08
C ILE A 56 6.60 3.88 15.39
N GLN A 57 7.22 3.32 14.37
CA GLN A 57 8.56 2.79 14.49
C GLN A 57 9.46 4.02 14.39
N GLU A 58 9.56 4.73 15.51
CA GLU A 58 10.69 5.61 15.76
C GLU A 58 11.93 4.73 15.83
N ARG A 59 12.71 4.73 14.75
CA ARG A 59 14.17 4.90 14.73
C ARG A 59 14.72 4.72 13.32
#